data_AF-A0A7S0M1Y3-F1
#
_entry.id   AF-A0A7S0M1Y3-F1
#
_cell.length_a   1.000
_cell.length_b   1.000
_cell.length_c   1.000
_cell.angle_alpha   90.00
_cell.angle_beta   90.00
_cell.angle_gamma   90.00
#
_symmetry.space_group_name_H-M   'P 1'
#
loop_
_entity.id
_entity.type
_entity.pdbx_description
1 polymer ?
#
loop_
_entity_poly.entity_id
_entity_poly.type
_entity_poly.pdbx_seq_one_letter_code
_entity_poly.pdbx_strand_id
1 'polypeptide(L)'
;GRGVRQVLVNWLFFQVSIAVFLDRFLSASDDMKASDAVAALRQRQATRLSQSPIDPLLLRLSQLYTGDDSLSQLLQDLFKVLDCEGAGVLGSREFAAAIKKLDFRPRIALSESDFMGLTRNGALCGPGGGLGPAEFEAVMRRQLM
;
A
#
# COMPACT_ATOMS: atom_id res chain seq x y z
N GLY A 1 -13.83 -32.04 8.80
CA GLY A 1 -13.04 -31.21 7.87
C GLY A 1 -13.88 -30.23 7.06
N ARG A 2 -14.51 -29.23 7.72
CA ARG A 2 -15.15 -28.09 7.03
C ARG A 2 -14.26 -26.84 7.03
N GLY A 3 -13.45 -26.64 8.09
CA GLY A 3 -12.52 -25.51 8.19
C GLY A 3 -11.44 -25.52 7.10
N VAL A 4 -10.85 -26.68 6.77
CA VAL A 4 -9.78 -26.78 5.76
C VAL A 4 -10.27 -26.34 4.36
N ARG A 5 -11.52 -26.64 4.01
CA ARG A 5 -12.12 -26.20 2.74
C ARG A 5 -12.37 -24.69 2.70
N GLN A 6 -12.79 -24.09 3.81
CA GLN A 6 -12.97 -22.63 3.88
C GLN A 6 -11.63 -21.88 3.79
N VAL A 7 -10.59 -22.37 4.44
CA VAL A 7 -9.25 -21.78 4.38
C VAL A 7 -8.68 -21.88 2.97
N LEU A 8 -8.85 -23.02 2.29
CA LEU A 8 -8.42 -23.21 0.89
C LEU A 8 -9.14 -22.26 -0.07
N VAL A 9 -10.45 -22.07 0.09
CA VAL A 9 -11.23 -21.15 -0.75
C VAL A 9 -10.77 -19.71 -0.50
N ASN A 10 -10.63 -19.29 0.75
CA ASN A 10 -10.16 -17.94 1.08
C ASN A 10 -8.74 -17.68 0.54
N TRP A 11 -7.85 -18.67 0.63
CA TRP A 11 -6.49 -18.61 0.06
C TRP A 11 -6.50 -18.50 -1.47
N LEU A 12 -7.36 -19.25 -2.15
CA LEU A 12 -7.45 -19.21 -3.61
C LEU A 12 -7.99 -17.86 -4.11
N PHE A 13 -9.06 -17.35 -3.47
CA PHE A 13 -9.59 -16.02 -3.76
C PHE A 13 -8.55 -14.94 -3.49
N PHE A 14 -7.78 -15.08 -2.41
CA PHE A 14 -6.71 -14.15 -2.08
C PHE A 14 -5.62 -14.11 -3.16
N GLN A 15 -5.14 -15.26 -3.65
CA GLN A 15 -4.13 -15.28 -4.72
C GLN A 15 -4.64 -14.68 -6.03
N VAL A 16 -5.91 -14.91 -6.38
CA VAL A 16 -6.53 -14.32 -7.58
C VAL A 16 -6.73 -12.81 -7.40
N SER A 17 -7.20 -12.36 -6.25
CA SER A 17 -7.36 -10.94 -5.93
C SER A 17 -6.01 -10.21 -5.89
N ILE A 18 -4.97 -10.84 -5.34
CA ILE A 18 -3.60 -10.33 -5.39
C ILE A 18 -3.16 -10.19 -6.84
N ALA A 19 -3.33 -11.23 -7.66
CA ALA A 19 -2.91 -11.19 -9.06
C ALA A 19 -3.65 -10.11 -9.84
N VAL A 20 -4.97 -9.95 -9.65
CA VAL A 20 -5.77 -8.91 -10.32
C VAL A 20 -5.43 -7.52 -9.80
N PHE A 21 -5.19 -7.37 -8.50
CA PHE A 21 -4.79 -6.10 -7.91
C PHE A 21 -3.40 -5.70 -8.38
N LEU A 22 -2.41 -6.60 -8.30
CA LEU A 22 -1.08 -6.42 -8.87
C LEU A 22 -1.14 -6.16 -10.36
N ASP A 23 -1.97 -6.86 -11.14
CA ASP A 23 -2.08 -6.66 -12.58
C ASP A 23 -2.63 -5.26 -12.92
N ARG A 24 -3.66 -4.80 -12.21
CA ARG A 24 -4.16 -3.41 -12.32
C ARG A 24 -3.12 -2.38 -11.88
N PHE A 25 -2.37 -2.72 -10.85
CA PHE A 25 -1.37 -1.86 -10.25
C PHE A 25 -0.11 -1.75 -11.11
N LEU A 26 0.34 -2.87 -11.70
CA LEU A 26 1.49 -3.00 -12.60
C LEU A 26 1.16 -2.49 -14.00
N SER A 27 -0.04 -2.74 -14.53
CA SER A 27 -0.48 -2.18 -15.82
C SER A 27 -0.49 -0.65 -15.80
N ALA A 28 -0.95 -0.05 -14.69
CA ALA A 28 -0.81 1.39 -14.50
C ALA A 28 0.68 1.79 -14.37
N SER A 29 1.51 0.94 -13.75
CA SER A 29 2.97 1.10 -13.58
C SER A 29 3.73 1.24 -14.90
N ASP A 30 3.41 0.44 -15.91
CA ASP A 30 4.06 0.50 -17.22
C ASP A 30 3.69 1.77 -18.03
N ASP A 31 2.48 2.30 -17.84
CA ASP A 31 2.01 3.54 -18.48
C ASP A 31 2.69 4.81 -17.94
N MET A 32 3.48 4.72 -16.87
CA MET A 32 4.26 5.84 -16.34
C MET A 32 5.39 6.31 -17.27
N LYS A 33 5.66 5.55 -18.34
CA LYS A 33 6.62 5.96 -19.37
C LYS A 33 6.11 7.06 -20.30
N ALA A 34 4.80 7.38 -20.31
CA ALA A 34 4.22 8.10 -21.44
C ALA A 34 3.42 9.40 -21.14
N SER A 35 3.26 9.86 -19.90
CA SER A 35 2.42 11.05 -19.65
C SER A 35 3.13 12.19 -18.93
N ASP A 36 3.21 13.35 -19.61
CA ASP A 36 3.57 14.66 -19.07
C ASP A 36 2.73 15.06 -17.83
N ALA A 37 1.58 14.42 -17.61
CA ALA A 37 0.78 14.60 -16.39
C ALA A 37 1.53 14.13 -15.13
N VAL A 38 2.37 13.10 -15.24
CA VAL A 38 3.25 12.62 -14.15
C VAL A 38 4.36 13.63 -13.88
N ALA A 39 4.87 14.33 -14.89
CA ALA A 39 5.87 15.39 -14.72
C ALA A 39 5.28 16.63 -14.04
N ALA A 40 4.07 17.04 -14.43
CA ALA A 40 3.36 18.17 -13.82
C ALA A 40 2.90 17.88 -12.36
N LEU A 41 2.46 16.65 -12.08
CA LEU A 41 2.19 16.19 -10.71
C LEU A 41 3.48 16.05 -9.90
N ARG A 42 4.56 15.49 -10.47
CA ARG A 42 5.89 15.49 -9.85
C ARG A 42 6.35 16.90 -9.52
N GLN A 43 6.08 17.91 -10.33
CA GLN A 43 6.53 19.27 -10.04
C GLN A 43 5.69 19.97 -8.96
N ARG A 44 4.39 19.68 -8.87
CA ARG A 44 3.50 20.16 -7.79
C ARG A 44 3.66 19.38 -6.48
N GLN A 45 3.99 18.11 -6.56
CA GLN A 45 4.24 17.24 -5.41
C GLN A 45 5.72 17.26 -4.99
N ALA A 46 6.69 17.58 -5.84
CA ALA A 46 8.10 17.67 -5.44
C ALA A 46 8.39 18.83 -4.46
N THR A 47 7.43 19.71 -4.22
CA THR A 47 7.52 20.71 -3.16
C THR A 47 6.86 20.27 -1.83
N ARG A 48 6.11 19.14 -1.80
CA ARG A 48 5.43 18.63 -0.59
C ARG A 48 5.69 17.15 -0.26
N LEU A 49 5.83 16.27 -1.25
CA LEU A 49 6.00 14.82 -1.13
C LEU A 49 7.46 14.34 -1.13
N SER A 50 8.44 15.18 -1.49
CA SER A 50 9.87 14.84 -1.71
C SER A 50 10.66 14.19 -0.55
N GLN A 51 10.03 13.64 0.47
CA GLN A 51 10.70 12.99 1.60
C GLN A 51 10.15 11.61 1.96
N SER A 52 9.04 11.14 1.37
CA SER A 52 8.43 9.87 1.78
C SER A 52 8.79 8.72 0.83
N PRO A 53 9.37 7.60 1.31
CA PRO A 53 9.75 6.48 0.44
C PRO A 53 8.56 5.78 -0.21
N ILE A 54 7.34 6.01 0.27
CA ILE A 54 6.10 5.44 -0.27
C ILE A 54 5.45 6.32 -1.35
N ASP A 55 6.07 7.42 -1.79
CA ASP A 55 5.53 8.29 -2.84
C ASP A 55 5.05 7.55 -4.09
N PRO A 56 5.77 6.52 -4.64
CA PRO A 56 5.28 5.79 -5.80
C PRO A 56 3.96 5.05 -5.53
N LEU A 57 3.75 4.57 -4.29
CA LEU A 57 2.50 3.96 -3.86
C LEU A 57 1.38 5.01 -3.77
N LEU A 58 1.66 6.15 -3.15
CA LEU A 58 0.68 7.23 -2.97
C LEU A 58 0.21 7.82 -4.30
N LEU A 59 1.16 8.06 -5.22
CA LEU A 59 0.84 8.55 -6.56
C LEU A 59 -0.08 7.58 -7.30
N ARG A 60 0.13 6.27 -7.15
CA ARG A 60 -0.72 5.25 -7.77
C ARG A 60 -2.10 5.21 -7.15
N LEU A 61 -2.18 5.27 -5.83
CA LEU A 61 -3.47 5.37 -5.14
C LEU A 61 -4.24 6.60 -5.65
N SER A 62 -3.59 7.76 -5.79
CA SER A 62 -4.20 8.99 -6.31
C SER A 62 -4.79 8.91 -7.72
N GLN A 63 -4.30 7.97 -8.53
CA GLN A 63 -4.82 7.74 -9.89
C GLN A 63 -6.00 6.76 -9.91
N LEU A 64 -6.12 5.92 -8.89
CA LEU A 64 -7.09 4.82 -8.84
C LEU A 64 -8.36 5.19 -8.09
N TYR A 65 -8.31 6.11 -7.12
CA TYR A 65 -9.52 6.53 -6.39
C TYR A 65 -10.18 7.75 -7.04
N THR A 66 -11.51 7.73 -7.10
CA THR A 66 -12.33 8.84 -7.61
C THR A 66 -13.10 9.55 -6.48
N GLY A 67 -13.14 8.95 -5.29
CA GLY A 67 -13.82 9.48 -4.11
C GLY A 67 -13.45 8.72 -2.83
N ASP A 68 -13.95 9.19 -1.69
CA ASP A 68 -13.48 8.76 -0.37
C ASP A 68 -13.78 7.29 -0.07
N ASP A 69 -14.98 6.82 -0.43
CA ASP A 69 -15.39 5.42 -0.28
C ASP A 69 -14.55 4.47 -1.13
N SER A 70 -14.15 4.91 -2.34
CA SER A 70 -13.28 4.12 -3.22
C SER A 70 -11.86 4.00 -2.66
N LEU A 71 -11.38 5.03 -1.95
CA LEU A 71 -10.06 5.01 -1.31
C LEU A 71 -10.02 4.02 -0.14
N SER A 72 -11.02 4.02 0.74
CA SER A 72 -11.08 3.06 1.85
C SER A 72 -11.08 1.61 1.35
N GLN A 73 -11.86 1.31 0.31
CA GLN A 73 -11.90 -0.03 -0.27
C GLN A 73 -10.54 -0.42 -0.88
N LEU A 74 -9.90 0.49 -1.62
CA LEU A 74 -8.57 0.26 -2.21
C LEU A 74 -7.50 0.05 -1.12
N LEU A 75 -7.55 0.81 -0.03
CA LEU A 75 -6.60 0.67 1.08
C LEU A 75 -6.81 -0.62 1.86
N GLN A 76 -8.05 -1.07 2.04
CA GLN A 76 -8.33 -2.38 2.63
C GLN A 76 -7.83 -3.52 1.75
N ASP A 77 -8.03 -3.43 0.43
CA ASP A 77 -7.56 -4.46 -0.49
C ASP A 77 -6.03 -4.45 -0.60
N LEU A 78 -5.41 -3.27 -0.59
CA LEU A 78 -3.95 -3.13 -0.47
C LEU A 78 -3.43 -3.73 0.84
N PHE A 79 -4.08 -3.45 1.98
CA PHE A 79 -3.69 -4.02 3.27
C PHE A 79 -3.72 -5.54 3.23
N LYS A 80 -4.78 -6.14 2.68
CA LYS A 80 -4.87 -7.59 2.51
C LYS A 80 -3.70 -8.12 1.69
N VAL A 81 -3.38 -7.48 0.56
CA VAL A 81 -2.24 -7.88 -0.29
C VAL A 81 -0.91 -7.80 0.48
N LEU A 82 -0.76 -6.78 1.32
CA LEU A 82 0.45 -6.59 2.11
C LEU A 82 0.55 -7.59 3.29
N ASP A 83 -0.57 -7.90 3.94
CA ASP A 83 -0.69 -8.89 5.02
C ASP A 83 -0.76 -10.31 4.46
N CYS A 84 0.27 -10.70 3.71
CA CYS A 84 0.31 -12.00 3.02
C CYS A 84 0.36 -13.20 3.98
N GLU A 85 0.70 -12.99 5.25
CA GLU A 85 0.71 -14.02 6.30
C GLU A 85 -0.61 -14.09 7.08
N GLY A 86 -1.54 -13.14 6.85
CA GLY A 86 -2.86 -13.11 7.49
C GLY A 86 -2.78 -12.87 9.00
N ALA A 87 -1.74 -12.18 9.46
CA ALA A 87 -1.54 -11.88 10.87
C ALA A 87 -2.54 -10.81 11.37
N GLY A 88 -3.16 -10.07 10.44
CA GLY A 88 -4.09 -8.98 10.72
C GLY A 88 -3.40 -7.69 11.15
N VAL A 89 -2.07 -7.68 11.19
CA VAL A 89 -1.23 -6.57 11.62
C VAL A 89 0.05 -6.57 10.78
N LEU A 90 0.49 -5.40 10.31
CA LEU A 90 1.72 -5.22 9.57
C LEU A 90 2.78 -4.57 10.45
N GLY A 91 3.83 -5.33 10.77
CA GLY A 91 5.05 -4.80 11.37
C GLY A 91 5.94 -4.06 10.35
N SER A 92 6.97 -3.37 10.84
CA SER A 92 7.91 -2.62 9.98
C SER A 92 8.57 -3.51 8.92
N ARG A 93 9.00 -4.71 9.31
CA ARG A 93 9.66 -5.69 8.43
C ARG A 93 8.69 -6.28 7.39
N GLU A 94 7.49 -6.64 7.82
CA GLU A 94 6.46 -7.21 6.94
C GLU A 94 6.03 -6.16 5.92
N PHE A 95 5.79 -4.94 6.36
CA PHE A 95 5.41 -3.83 5.49
C PHE A 95 6.49 -3.53 4.44
N ALA A 96 7.76 -3.43 4.85
CA ALA A 96 8.88 -3.24 3.92
C ALA A 96 9.04 -4.40 2.94
N ALA A 97 8.91 -5.65 3.41
CA ALA A 97 8.99 -6.84 2.57
C ALA A 97 7.83 -6.92 1.58
N ALA A 98 6.62 -6.62 2.03
CA ALA A 98 5.41 -6.67 1.24
C ALA A 98 5.40 -5.60 0.15
N ILE A 99 5.80 -4.36 0.48
CA ILE A 99 5.95 -3.30 -0.54
C ILE A 99 7.01 -3.68 -1.58
N LYS A 100 8.11 -4.30 -1.15
CA LYS A 100 9.16 -4.75 -2.08
C LYS A 100 8.66 -5.82 -3.07
N LYS A 101 7.65 -6.62 -2.70
CA LYS A 101 7.01 -7.61 -3.59
C LYS A 101 6.12 -6.97 -4.66
N LEU A 102 5.64 -5.74 -4.44
CA LEU A 102 4.80 -5.03 -5.40
C LEU A 102 5.59 -4.46 -6.61
N ASP A 103 6.91 -4.64 -6.65
CA ASP A 103 7.85 -4.26 -7.73
C ASP A 103 7.61 -2.88 -8.37
N PHE A 104 7.41 -1.88 -7.53
CA PHE A 104 7.29 -0.49 -7.97
C PHE A 104 8.51 0.00 -8.77
N ARG A 105 8.24 0.90 -9.72
CA ARG A 105 9.27 1.70 -10.41
C ARG A 105 8.97 3.19 -10.18
N PRO A 106 9.84 3.95 -9.47
CA PRO A 106 11.09 3.51 -8.82
C PRO A 106 10.84 2.55 -7.65
N ARG A 107 11.82 1.68 -7.36
CA ARG A 107 11.71 0.68 -6.29
C ARG A 107 11.57 1.38 -4.96
N ILE A 108 10.51 1.07 -4.23
CA ILE A 108 10.31 1.56 -2.88
C ILE A 108 11.26 0.79 -1.95
N ALA A 109 12.17 1.51 -1.30
CA ALA A 109 13.02 1.00 -0.23
C ALA A 109 12.58 1.68 1.05
N LEU A 110 12.07 0.89 1.99
CA LEU A 110 11.52 1.38 3.25
C LEU A 110 12.38 0.87 4.39
N SER A 111 13.05 1.79 5.07
CA SER A 111 13.81 1.50 6.29
C SER A 111 12.91 1.51 7.53
N GLU A 112 13.41 1.00 8.64
CA GLU A 112 12.71 1.06 9.92
C GLU A 112 12.49 2.51 10.39
N SER A 113 13.46 3.40 10.15
CA SER A 113 13.31 4.84 10.40
C SER A 113 12.21 5.47 9.55
N ASP A 114 12.05 5.03 8.32
CA ASP A 114 10.96 5.51 7.45
C ASP A 114 9.60 5.03 7.96
N PHE A 115 9.52 3.76 8.36
CA PHE A 115 8.31 3.23 8.98
C PHE A 115 7.93 4.01 10.25
N MET A 116 8.92 4.34 11.08
CA MET A 116 8.72 5.21 12.24
C MET A 116 8.26 6.61 11.83
N GLY A 117 8.86 7.20 10.80
CA GLY A 117 8.44 8.49 10.25
C GLY A 117 6.96 8.47 9.80
N LEU A 118 6.56 7.44 9.07
CA LEU A 118 5.19 7.23 8.59
C LEU A 118 4.19 7.07 9.75
N THR A 119 4.59 6.36 10.79
CA THR A 119 3.75 6.03 11.96
C THR A 119 3.82 7.10 13.07
N ARG A 120 4.59 8.19 12.88
CA ARG A 120 4.93 9.17 13.93
C ARG A 120 5.51 8.50 15.18
N ASN A 121 6.60 7.76 15.00
CA ASN A 121 7.27 6.99 16.05
C ASN A 121 6.32 6.04 16.78
N GLY A 122 5.42 5.38 16.02
CA GLY A 122 4.45 4.43 16.55
C GLY A 122 3.17 5.02 17.12
N ALA A 123 2.97 6.35 17.10
CA ALA A 123 1.74 6.98 17.57
C ALA A 123 0.49 6.60 16.74
N LEU A 124 0.68 6.17 15.49
CA LEU A 124 -0.36 5.65 14.61
C LEU A 124 -0.40 4.12 14.58
N CYS A 125 0.45 3.43 15.35
CA CYS A 125 0.39 1.98 15.45
C CYS A 125 -0.68 1.55 16.46
N GLY A 126 -1.26 0.37 16.22
CA GLY A 126 -2.21 -0.24 17.12
C GLY A 126 -1.54 -0.84 18.37
N PRO A 127 -2.34 -1.45 19.26
CA PRO A 127 -1.80 -2.18 20.40
C PRO A 127 -0.91 -3.32 19.92
N GLY A 128 0.41 -3.20 20.13
CA GLY A 128 1.42 -4.14 19.61
C GLY A 128 2.44 -3.52 18.66
N GLY A 129 2.31 -2.24 18.31
CA GLY A 129 3.33 -1.51 17.54
C GLY A 129 3.31 -1.77 16.03
N GLY A 130 2.33 -2.51 15.53
CA GLY A 130 2.08 -2.71 14.11
C GLY A 130 0.86 -1.95 13.60
N LEU A 131 0.65 -1.99 12.28
CA LEU A 131 -0.48 -1.38 11.61
C LEU A 131 -1.58 -2.41 11.39
N GLY A 132 -2.71 -2.27 12.06
CA GLY A 132 -3.94 -2.97 11.65
C GLY A 132 -4.57 -2.29 10.44
N PRO A 133 -5.71 -2.81 9.94
CA PRO A 133 -6.38 -2.24 8.77
C PRO A 133 -6.77 -0.76 8.94
N ALA A 134 -7.28 -0.40 10.12
CA ALA A 134 -7.71 0.96 10.43
C ALA A 134 -6.52 1.92 10.60
N GLU A 135 -5.46 1.48 11.28
CA GLU A 135 -4.23 2.24 11.45
C GLU A 135 -3.51 2.44 10.12
N PHE A 136 -3.47 1.40 9.29
CA PHE A 136 -2.91 1.46 7.95
C PHE A 136 -3.63 2.49 7.09
N GLU A 137 -4.97 2.44 7.08
CA GLU A 137 -5.78 3.41 6.36
C GLU A 137 -5.52 4.84 6.85
N ALA A 138 -5.47 5.06 8.17
CA ALA A 138 -5.18 6.37 8.76
C ALA A 138 -3.79 6.90 8.36
N VAL A 139 -2.76 6.03 8.35
CA VAL A 139 -1.41 6.38 7.89
C VAL A 139 -1.43 6.77 6.42
N MET A 140 -2.04 5.96 5.55
CA MET A 140 -2.05 6.19 4.10
C MET A 140 -2.84 7.43 3.70
N ARG A 141 -4.02 7.64 4.31
CA ARG A 141 -4.84 8.84 4.09
C ARG A 141 -4.09 10.11 4.47
N ARG A 142 -3.32 10.06 5.56
CA ARG A 142 -2.52 11.22 5.97
C ARG A 142 -1.44 11.56 4.96
N GLN A 143 -0.85 10.57 4.33
CA GLN A 143 0.21 10.78 3.35
C GLN A 143 -0.33 11.29 2.00
N LEU A 144 -1.64 11.15 1.76
CA LEU A 144 -2.34 11.67 0.58
C LEU A 144 -2.86 13.12 0.75
N MET A 145 -2.97 13.63 1.99
CA MET A 145 -3.45 14.98 2.32
C MET A 145 -2.31 16.00 2.45
#